data_AF-A0AA41FBC0-F1
#
_entry.id   AF-A0AA41FBC0-F1
#
_cell.length_a   1.000
_cell.length_b   1.000
_cell.length_c   1.000
_cell.angle_alpha   90.00
_cell.angle_beta   90.00
_cell.angle_gamma   90.00
#
_symmetry.space_group_name_H-M   'P 1'
#
loop_
_entity.id
_entity.type
_entity.pdbx_description
1 polymer ?
#
loop_
_entity_poly.entity_id
_entity_poly.type
_entity_poly.pdbx_seq_one_letter_code
_entity_poly.pdbx_strand_id
1 'polypeptide(L)' 'MEERIDGKKLNMYMRGIDVIAAEADNVVYYYILNEHGDVSELRNQGGICKASYEYDAFGIERNPNKEDDNTIK' A
#
# COMPACT_ATOMS: atom_id res chain seq x y z
N MET A 1 -4.96 -2.76 16.23
CA MET A 1 -3.57 -2.79 16.71
C MET A 1 -2.97 -1.47 16.26
N GLU A 2 -2.45 -0.64 17.16
CA GLU A 2 -1.83 0.64 16.80
C GLU A 2 -0.37 0.36 16.48
N GLU A 3 -0.02 0.40 15.21
CA GLU A 3 1.36 0.22 14.77
C GLU A 3 2.03 1.59 14.64
N ARG A 4 3.33 1.65 14.91
CA ARG A 4 4.10 2.89 14.81
C ARG A 4 5.24 2.66 13.83
N ILE A 5 5.16 3.32 12.68
CA ILE A 5 6.29 3.42 11.74
C ILE A 5 6.93 4.78 11.96
N ASP A 6 8.23 4.80 12.26
CA ASP A 6 9.03 6.02 12.46
C ASP A 6 8.47 7.00 13.52
N GLY A 7 7.86 6.47 14.59
CA GLY A 7 7.26 7.27 15.67
C GLY A 7 5.91 7.91 15.34
N LYS A 8 5.40 7.71 14.12
CA LYS A 8 4.11 8.20 13.66
C LYS A 8 3.01 7.19 13.93
N LYS A 9 1.81 7.68 14.24
CA LYS A 9 0.64 6.82 14.41
C LYS A 9 0.22 6.30 13.05
N LEU A 10 0.23 4.98 12.88
CA LEU A 10 -0.26 4.31 11.69
C LEU A 10 -1.57 3.59 12.01
N ASN A 11 -2.64 4.00 11.32
CA ASN A 11 -3.89 3.25 11.34
C ASN A 11 -3.97 2.41 10.07
N MET A 12 -4.18 1.10 10.21
CA MET A 12 -4.42 0.20 9.09
C MET A 12 -5.89 -0.19 9.03
N TYR A 13 -6.44 -0.18 7.82
CA TYR A 13 -7.79 -0.62 7.54
C TYR A 13 -7.70 -1.90 6.72
N MET A 14 -8.16 -3.00 7.30
CA MET A 14 -8.07 -4.33 6.70
C MET A 14 -9.43 -4.84 6.25
N ARG A 15 -9.44 -5.68 5.22
CA ARG A 15 -10.59 -6.50 4.80
C ARG A 15 -10.11 -7.94 4.64
N GLY A 16 -10.59 -8.83 5.52
CA GLY A 16 -10.05 -10.18 5.58
C GLY A 16 -8.59 -10.16 6.04
N ILE A 17 -7.68 -10.67 5.20
CA ILE A 17 -6.24 -10.66 5.45
C ILE A 17 -5.52 -9.50 4.76
N ASP A 18 -6.23 -8.72 3.94
CA ASP A 18 -5.63 -7.70 3.10
C ASP A 18 -5.72 -6.30 3.73
N VAL A 19 -4.65 -5.51 3.62
CA VAL A 19 -4.67 -4.08 3.94
C VAL A 19 -5.23 -3.32 2.74
N ILE A 20 -6.34 -2.62 2.94
CA ILE A 20 -7.04 -1.87 1.87
C ILE A 20 -6.81 -0.36 1.97
N ALA A 21 -6.44 0.13 3.15
CA ALA A 21 -6.02 1.50 3.35
C ALA A 21 -5.10 1.61 4.56
N ALA A 22 -4.28 2.66 4.56
CA ALA A 22 -3.50 3.05 5.71
C ALA A 22 -3.54 4.57 5.88
N GLU A 23 -3.48 5.02 7.12
CA GLU A 23 -3.45 6.43 7.47
C GLU A 23 -2.22 6.70 8.32
N ALA A 24 -1.37 7.60 7.83
CA ALA A 24 -0.20 8.10 8.51
C ALA A 24 -0.25 9.63 8.51
N ASP A 25 -0.03 10.27 9.66
CA ASP A 25 -0.07 11.73 9.83
C ASP A 25 -1.35 12.40 9.29
N ASN A 26 -2.51 11.75 9.46
CA ASN A 26 -3.82 12.16 8.90
C ASN A 26 -3.90 12.16 7.36
N VAL A 27 -2.95 11.52 6.68
CA VAL A 27 -2.98 11.29 5.24
C VAL A 27 -3.39 9.84 4.99
N VAL A 28 -4.48 9.64 4.25
CA VAL A 28 -4.99 8.32 3.88
C VAL A 28 -4.45 7.90 2.52
N TYR A 29 -3.97 6.66 2.45
CA TYR A 29 -3.61 5.96 1.22
C TYR A 29 -4.52 4.76 1.03
N TYR A 30 -4.85 4.47 -0.22
CA TYR A 30 -5.67 3.32 -0.62
C TYR A 30 -4.83 2.34 -1.43
N TYR A 31 -4.89 1.07 -1.05
CA TYR A 31 -4.23 -0.03 -1.72
C TYR A 31 -5.23 -0.73 -2.63
N ILE A 32 -4.99 -0.68 -3.94
CA ILE A 32 -5.78 -1.40 -4.93
C ILE A 32 -5.11 -2.75 -5.15
N LEU A 33 -5.84 -3.82 -4.90
CA LEU A 33 -5.33 -5.18 -4.94
C LEU A 33 -5.71 -5.85 -6.26
N ASN A 34 -4.81 -6.64 -6.82
CA ASN A 34 -5.10 -7.54 -7.93
C ASN A 34 -5.88 -8.78 -7.44
N GLU A 35 -6.23 -9.70 -8.35
CA GLU A 35 -6.99 -10.92 -8.01
C GLU A 35 -6.21 -11.92 -7.13
N HIS A 36 -4.91 -11.74 -6.99
CA HIS A 36 -4.03 -12.54 -6.14
C HIS A 36 -3.77 -11.91 -4.76
N GLY A 37 -4.23 -10.67 -4.53
CA GLY A 37 -4.00 -9.93 -3.29
C GLY A 37 -2.73 -9.09 -3.28
N ASP A 38 -2.01 -8.96 -4.41
CA ASP A 38 -0.88 -8.03 -4.50
C ASP A 38 -1.38 -6.61 -4.74
N VAL A 39 -0.71 -5.61 -4.16
CA VAL A 39 -1.01 -4.20 -4.37
C VAL A 39 -0.64 -3.80 -5.81
N SER A 40 -1.61 -3.62 -6.70
CA SER A 40 -1.38 -3.15 -8.07
C SER A 40 -1.30 -1.63 -8.18
N GLU A 41 -1.95 -0.88 -7.29
CA GLU A 41 -1.85 0.59 -7.25
C GLU A 41 -1.89 1.12 -5.82
N LEU A 42 -1.13 2.20 -5.59
CA LEU A 42 -1.24 3.04 -4.40
C LEU A 42 -1.89 4.37 -4.80
N ARG A 43 -3.01 4.72 -4.17
CA ARG A 43 -3.71 6.00 -4.41
C ARG A 43 -3.71 6.87 -3.17
N ASN A 44 -3.62 8.19 -3.37
CA ASN A 44 -3.81 9.14 -2.27
C ASN A 44 -5.31 9.34 -1.95
N GLN A 45 -5.59 10.10 -0.90
CA GLN A 45 -6.95 10.44 -0.48
C GLN A 45 -7.83 11.08 -1.58
N GLY A 46 -7.22 11.77 -2.55
CA GLY A 46 -7.91 12.34 -3.71
C GLY A 46 -8.15 11.36 -4.87
N GLY A 47 -7.76 10.09 -4.72
CA GLY A 47 -7.88 9.06 -5.74
C GLY A 47 -6.82 9.12 -6.85
N ILE A 48 -5.80 9.97 -6.70
CA ILE A 48 -4.69 10.10 -7.64
C ILE A 48 -3.73 8.92 -7.44
N CYS A 49 -3.37 8.26 -8.53
CA CYS A 49 -2.36 7.20 -8.54
C CYS A 49 -0.98 7.77 -8.19
N LYS A 50 -0.37 7.24 -7.13
CA LYS A 50 0.96 7.61 -6.63
C LYS A 50 2.02 6.61 -7.08
N ALA A 51 1.65 5.34 -7.17
CA ALA A 51 2.48 4.28 -7.69
C ALA A 51 1.61 3.18 -8.31
N SER A 52 2.16 2.49 -9.31
CA SER A 52 1.56 1.33 -9.97
C SER A 52 2.59 0.23 -10.01
N TYR A 53 2.14 -1.00 -9.78
CA TYR A 53 3.00 -2.16 -9.60
C TYR A 53 2.55 -3.30 -10.49
N GLU A 54 3.51 -3.98 -11.09
CA GLU A 54 3.28 -5.15 -11.93
C GLU A 54 4.06 -6.33 -11.36
N TYR A 55 3.35 -7.45 -11.20
CA TYR A 55 3.91 -8.69 -10.67
C TYR A 55 3.89 -9.76 -11.74
N ASP A 56 4.85 -10.69 -11.67
CA ASP A 56 4.74 -11.94 -12.40
C ASP A 56 3.76 -12.92 -11.70
N ALA A 57 3.59 -14.10 -12.28
CA ALA A 57 2.65 -15.11 -11.76
C ALA A 57 3.04 -15.69 -10.37
N PHE A 58 4.22 -15.33 -9.85
CA PHE A 58 4.73 -15.75 -8.55
C PHE A 58 4.76 -14.61 -7.53
N GLY A 59 4.21 -13.43 -7.86
CA GLY A 59 4.19 -12.27 -6.97
C GLY A 59 5.50 -11.49 -6.95
N ILE A 60 6.40 -11.69 -7.93
CA ILE A 60 7.64 -10.92 -8.02
C ILE A 60 7.40 -9.64 -8.83
N GLU A 61 7.66 -8.49 -8.22
CA GLU A 61 7.56 -7.19 -8.90
C GLU A 61 8.56 -7.07 -10.05
N ARG A 62 8.07 -6.72 -11.25
CA ARG A 62 8.90 -6.71 -12.47
C ARG A 62 9.80 -5.49 -12.60
N ASN A 63 9.38 -4.33 -12.08
CA ASN A 63 10.10 -3.07 -12.19
C ASN A 63 10.11 -2.30 -10.86
N PRO A 64 10.76 -2.85 -9.82
CA PRO A 64 10.76 -2.22 -8.50
C PRO A 64 11.44 -0.86 -8.55
N ASN A 65 10.70 0.17 -8.15
CA ASN A 65 11.26 1.50 -7.96
C ASN A 65 12.04 1.54 -6.65
N LYS A 66 13.35 1.82 -6.72
CA LYS A 66 14.24 1.89 -5.55
C LYS A 66 13.94 3.05 -4.60
N GLU A 67 13.27 4.09 -5.12
CA GLU A 67 12.86 5.27 -4.35
C GLU A 67 11.42 5.12 -3.84
N ASP A 68 10.80 3.95 -3.99
CA ASP A 68 9.49 3.67 -3.42
C ASP A 68 9.62 3.37 -1.92
N ASP A 69 9.49 4.42 -1.11
CA ASP A 69 9.54 4.35 0.36
C ASP A 69 8.20 3.87 0.98
N ASN A 70 7.30 3.26 0.20
CA ASN A 70 6.07 2.68 0.74
C ASN A 70 6.42 1.52 1.70
N THR A 71 6.55 1.86 2.97
CA THR A 71 6.98 0.99 4.07
C THR A 71 5.91 -0.03 4.49
N ILE A 72 4.76 0.01 3.82
CA ILE A 72 3.57 -0.79 4.09
C ILE A 72 3.28 -1.76 2.92
N LYS A 73 4.23 -1.90 1.97
CA LYS A 73 4.21 -2.97 0.97
C LYS A 73 4.54 -4.32 1.59
#